data_AF-A0A6M5Y4G0-F1
#
_entry.id   AF-A0A6M5Y4G0-F1
#
_cell.length_a   1.000
_cell.length_b   1.000
_cell.length_c   1.000
_cell.angle_alpha   90.00
_cell.angle_beta   90.00
_cell.angle_gamma   90.00
#
_symmetry.space_group_name_H-M   'P 1'
#
loop_
_entity.id
_entity.type
_entity.pdbx_description
1 polymer ?
#
loop_
_entity_poly.entity_id
_entity_poly.type
_entity_poly.pdbx_seq_one_letter_code
_entity_poly.pdbx_strand_id
1 'polypeptide(L)'
;MGALRSIPARPDDSALQTDSISLYDRYSSIAYGVILQIIPQPEIAQQVLLDIFTTPFLKLVEGYPTTPTTTIIRMAREKALEAKSAMTPPAPAPFGLDSDTNDNLPKLVFDLAFRQGYTPDAIAERLQIPCSDVLKAIRTHLSSFRKR
;
A
#
# COMPACT_ATOMS: atom_id res chain seq x y z
N MET A 1 -0.55 -56.17 -27.63
CA MET A 1 -1.59 -55.70 -26.67
C MET A 1 -0.93 -54.77 -25.66
N GLY A 2 -0.73 -53.49 -26.03
CA GLY A 2 -0.23 -52.46 -25.13
C GLY A 2 -1.08 -51.22 -25.36
N ALA A 3 -2.09 -51.03 -24.50
CA ALA A 3 -3.01 -49.91 -24.62
C ALA A 3 -2.28 -48.61 -24.27
N LEU A 4 -2.02 -47.78 -25.29
CA LEU A 4 -1.63 -46.39 -25.14
C LEU A 4 -2.71 -45.68 -24.32
N ARG A 5 -2.38 -45.34 -23.08
CA ARG A 5 -3.22 -44.57 -22.19
C ARG A 5 -3.11 -43.11 -22.64
N SER A 6 -4.07 -42.68 -23.47
CA SER A 6 -4.24 -41.28 -23.84
C SER A 6 -4.31 -40.42 -22.57
N ILE A 7 -3.36 -39.51 -22.45
CA ILE A 7 -3.34 -38.45 -21.44
C ILE A 7 -4.43 -37.45 -21.86
N PRO A 8 -5.48 -37.19 -21.05
CA PRO A 8 -6.42 -36.14 -21.39
C PRO A 8 -5.69 -34.79 -21.26
N ALA A 9 -5.62 -34.05 -22.37
CA ALA A 9 -5.18 -32.67 -22.37
C ALA A 9 -6.01 -31.88 -21.36
N ARG A 10 -5.34 -31.33 -20.34
CA ARG A 10 -5.91 -30.57 -19.23
C ARG A 10 -6.52 -29.28 -19.78
N PRO A 11 -7.85 -29.08 -19.71
CA PRO A 11 -8.48 -27.91 -20.30
C PRO A 11 -8.76 -26.88 -19.20
N ASP A 12 -7.76 -26.11 -18.72
CA ASP A 12 -8.07 -24.96 -17.82
C ASP A 12 -6.91 -23.98 -17.52
N ASP A 13 -5.91 -23.86 -18.40
CA ASP A 13 -4.87 -22.81 -18.24
C ASP A 13 -5.09 -21.63 -19.23
N SER A 14 -5.68 -21.89 -20.39
CA SER A 14 -5.87 -20.89 -21.46
C SER A 14 -7.07 -19.96 -21.21
N ALA A 15 -8.10 -20.42 -20.51
CA ALA A 15 -9.27 -19.59 -20.17
C ALA A 15 -8.90 -18.47 -19.18
N LEU A 16 -7.96 -18.75 -18.27
CA LEU A 16 -7.48 -17.80 -17.27
C LEU A 16 -6.69 -16.63 -17.87
N GLN A 17 -6.03 -16.83 -19.01
CA GLN A 17 -5.28 -15.77 -19.71
C GLN A 17 -6.21 -14.86 -20.53
N THR A 18 -7.35 -15.37 -21.00
CA THR A 18 -8.30 -14.60 -21.82
C THR A 18 -8.99 -13.50 -21.01
N ASP A 19 -9.24 -13.77 -19.72
CA ASP A 19 -9.85 -12.81 -18.80
C ASP A 19 -8.89 -11.65 -18.46
N SER A 20 -7.63 -11.95 -18.12
CA SER A 20 -6.63 -10.93 -17.80
C SER A 20 -6.29 -10.02 -18.97
N ILE A 21 -6.25 -10.55 -20.20
CA ILE A 21 -6.05 -9.76 -21.42
C ILE A 21 -7.20 -8.77 -21.63
N SER A 22 -8.44 -9.19 -21.42
CA SER A 22 -9.62 -8.34 -21.58
C SER A 22 -9.71 -7.25 -20.51
N LEU A 23 -9.36 -7.57 -19.26
CA LEU A 23 -9.25 -6.60 -18.17
C LEU A 23 -8.12 -5.60 -18.43
N TYR A 24 -6.98 -6.08 -18.94
CA TYR A 24 -5.87 -5.22 -19.31
C TYR A 24 -6.29 -4.20 -20.37
N ASP A 25 -6.89 -4.64 -21.48
CA ASP A 25 -7.34 -3.74 -22.55
C ASP A 25 -8.29 -2.65 -22.03
N ARG A 26 -9.28 -3.05 -21.21
CA ARG A 26 -10.31 -2.14 -20.71
C ARG A 26 -9.85 -1.17 -19.62
N TYR A 27 -8.94 -1.60 -18.74
CA TYR A 27 -8.60 -0.87 -17.52
C TYR A 27 -7.16 -0.38 -17.43
N SER A 28 -6.27 -0.82 -18.31
CA SER A 28 -4.85 -0.39 -18.34
C SER A 28 -4.72 1.13 -18.38
N SER A 29 -5.49 1.81 -19.23
CA SER A 29 -5.46 3.27 -19.38
C SER A 29 -5.84 4.01 -18.09
N ILE A 30 -6.89 3.53 -17.40
CA ILE A 30 -7.38 4.14 -16.16
C ILE A 30 -6.40 3.87 -15.01
N ALA A 31 -5.97 2.62 -14.86
CA ALA A 31 -5.03 2.22 -13.82
C ALA A 31 -3.70 2.96 -13.98
N TYR A 32 -3.17 3.03 -15.21
CA TYR A 32 -1.93 3.75 -15.50
C TYR A 32 -2.03 5.24 -15.16
N GLY A 33 -3.14 5.89 -15.52
CA GLY A 33 -3.39 7.29 -15.16
C GLY A 33 -3.40 7.52 -13.65
N VAL A 34 -4.02 6.62 -12.88
CA VAL A 34 -4.06 6.70 -11.41
C VAL A 34 -2.67 6.48 -10.80
N ILE A 35 -1.90 5.51 -11.32
CA ILE A 35 -0.55 5.23 -10.83
C ILE A 35 0.38 6.42 -11.09
N LEU A 36 0.30 7.05 -12.27
CA LEU A 36 1.08 8.23 -12.62
C LEU A 36 0.79 9.44 -11.71
N GLN A 37 -0.44 9.58 -11.21
CA GLN A 37 -0.77 10.62 -10.23
C GLN A 37 -0.03 10.44 -8.90
N ILE A 38 0.39 9.21 -8.57
CA ILE A 38 1.06 8.88 -7.31
C ILE A 38 2.58 8.85 -7.51
N ILE A 39 3.02 8.22 -8.60
CA ILE A 39 4.43 8.03 -8.99
C ILE A 39 4.65 8.73 -10.34
N PRO A 40 5.22 9.94 -10.37
CA PRO A 40 5.51 10.67 -11.61
C PRO A 40 6.72 10.11 -12.38
N GLN A 41 7.01 8.82 -12.23
CA GLN A 41 8.08 8.10 -12.95
C GLN A 41 7.46 7.02 -13.82
N PRO A 42 7.55 7.13 -15.16
CA PRO A 42 6.82 6.26 -16.08
C PRO A 42 7.30 4.80 -16.01
N GLU A 43 8.59 4.57 -15.78
CA GLU A 43 9.20 3.24 -15.71
C GLU A 43 8.62 2.43 -14.54
N ILE A 44 8.49 3.06 -13.38
CA ILE A 44 7.97 2.41 -12.18
C ILE A 44 6.44 2.30 -12.25
N ALA A 45 5.77 3.29 -12.82
CA ALA A 45 4.33 3.22 -13.03
C ALA A 45 3.93 2.03 -13.93
N GLN A 46 4.71 1.73 -14.96
CA GLN A 46 4.51 0.56 -15.83
C GLN A 46 4.74 -0.75 -15.08
N GLN A 47 5.78 -0.84 -14.24
CA GLN A 47 6.03 -2.02 -13.41
C GLN A 47 4.87 -2.29 -12.44
N VAL A 48 4.42 -1.25 -11.74
CA VAL A 48 3.27 -1.33 -10.83
C VAL A 48 2.00 -1.76 -11.57
N LEU A 49 1.78 -1.23 -12.78
CA LEU A 49 0.63 -1.61 -13.62
C LEU A 49 0.66 -3.10 -13.94
N LEU A 50 1.77 -3.61 -14.47
CA LEU A 50 1.93 -5.03 -14.80
C LEU A 50 1.70 -5.91 -13.57
N ASP A 51 2.24 -5.50 -12.43
CA ASP A 51 2.12 -6.22 -11.17
C ASP A 51 0.66 -6.29 -10.66
N ILE A 52 -0.20 -5.32 -10.97
CA ILE A 52 -1.64 -5.41 -10.65
C ILE A 52 -2.31 -6.54 -11.46
N PHE A 53 -1.95 -6.67 -12.75
CA PHE A 53 -2.59 -7.62 -13.66
C PHE A 53 -2.01 -9.04 -13.61
N THR A 54 -0.79 -9.21 -13.10
CA THR A 54 -0.19 -10.52 -12.82
C THR A 54 -0.61 -11.09 -11.46
N THR A 55 -1.12 -10.25 -10.56
CA THR A 55 -1.55 -10.69 -9.23
C THR A 55 -2.86 -11.51 -9.34
N PRO A 56 -2.92 -12.74 -8.77
CA PRO A 56 -4.11 -13.62 -8.86
C PRO A 56 -5.36 -13.07 -8.16
N PHE A 57 -5.24 -11.93 -7.48
CA PHE A 57 -6.30 -11.26 -6.72
C PHE A 57 -7.39 -10.63 -7.61
N LEU A 58 -7.11 -10.39 -8.91
CA LEU A 58 -8.14 -9.94 -9.86
C LEU A 58 -9.32 -10.92 -9.95
N LYS A 59 -9.09 -12.22 -9.70
CA LYS A 59 -10.14 -13.25 -9.66
C LYS A 59 -11.14 -13.07 -8.51
N LEU A 60 -10.76 -12.37 -7.44
CA LEU A 60 -11.66 -12.12 -6.30
C LEU A 60 -12.65 -10.99 -6.60
N VAL A 61 -12.36 -10.15 -7.60
CA VAL A 61 -13.16 -8.99 -7.98
C VAL A 61 -14.47 -9.40 -8.66
N GLU A 62 -14.51 -10.57 -9.31
CA GLU A 62 -15.75 -11.11 -9.90
C GLU A 62 -16.81 -11.49 -8.87
N GLY A 63 -16.44 -11.67 -7.59
CA GLY A 63 -17.34 -12.12 -6.54
C GLY A 63 -18.08 -11.03 -5.76
N TYR A 64 -17.74 -9.75 -5.95
CA TYR A 64 -18.30 -8.63 -5.19
C TYR A 64 -19.17 -7.72 -6.08
N PRO A 65 -20.29 -7.16 -5.57
CA PRO A 65 -21.19 -6.29 -6.35
C PRO A 65 -20.58 -4.90 -6.65
N THR A 66 -19.34 -4.63 -6.21
CA THR A 66 -18.65 -3.38 -6.49
C THR A 66 -18.20 -3.33 -7.95
N THR A 67 -18.40 -2.17 -8.59
CA THR A 67 -17.99 -1.94 -9.97
C THR A 67 -16.51 -2.25 -10.15
N PRO A 68 -16.11 -3.12 -11.11
CA PRO A 68 -14.73 -3.58 -11.28
C PRO A 68 -13.73 -2.44 -11.43
N THR A 69 -14.14 -1.33 -12.03
CA THR A 69 -13.38 -0.08 -12.12
C THR A 69 -12.91 0.44 -10.75
N THR A 70 -13.78 0.41 -9.74
CA THR A 70 -13.47 0.92 -8.39
C THR A 70 -12.42 0.06 -7.71
N THR A 71 -12.52 -1.27 -7.86
CA THR A 71 -11.56 -2.20 -7.29
C THR A 71 -10.19 -2.05 -7.93
N ILE A 72 -10.13 -1.87 -9.25
CA ILE A 72 -8.88 -1.63 -9.98
C ILE A 72 -8.25 -0.31 -9.56
N ILE A 73 -9.03 0.77 -9.41
CA ILE A 73 -8.53 2.06 -8.91
C ILE A 73 -7.97 1.89 -7.49
N ARG A 74 -8.68 1.19 -6.61
CA ARG A 74 -8.23 0.97 -5.23
C ARG A 74 -6.89 0.21 -5.20
N MET A 75 -6.81 -0.89 -5.93
CA MET A 75 -5.57 -1.70 -6.03
C MET A 75 -4.42 -0.90 -6.65
N ALA A 76 -4.69 -0.10 -7.68
CA ALA A 76 -3.69 0.76 -8.30
C ALA A 76 -3.11 1.77 -7.31
N ARG A 77 -3.96 2.37 -6.46
CA ARG A 77 -3.49 3.30 -5.41
C ARG A 77 -2.70 2.58 -4.32
N GLU A 78 -3.17 1.43 -3.86
CA GLU A 78 -2.50 0.61 -2.83
C GLU A 78 -1.09 0.22 -3.30
N LYS A 79 -0.95 -0.39 -4.48
CA LYS A 79 0.36 -0.77 -5.02
C LYS A 79 1.25 0.43 -5.33
N ALA A 80 0.70 1.52 -5.86
CA ALA A 80 1.49 2.71 -6.12
C ALA A 80 2.00 3.38 -4.83
N LEU A 81 1.22 3.34 -3.74
CA LEU A 81 1.65 3.87 -2.45
C LEU A 81 2.76 3.02 -1.82
N GLU A 82 2.67 1.70 -1.95
CA GLU A 82 3.71 0.77 -1.51
C GLU A 82 5.01 1.00 -2.28
N ALA A 83 4.96 1.02 -3.61
CA ALA A 83 6.13 1.30 -4.44
C ALA A 83 6.73 2.68 -4.14
N LYS A 84 5.90 3.71 -3.94
CA LYS A 84 6.36 5.05 -3.53
C LYS A 84 7.04 5.05 -2.16
N SER A 85 6.54 4.26 -1.22
CA SER A 85 7.13 4.11 0.12
C SER A 85 8.43 3.30 0.08
N ALA A 86 8.58 2.37 -0.86
CA ALA A 86 9.84 1.64 -1.09
C ALA A 86 10.90 2.52 -1.77
N MET A 87 10.50 3.40 -2.68
CA MET A 87 11.39 4.35 -3.37
C MET A 87 11.92 5.47 -2.46
N THR A 88 11.17 5.79 -1.41
CA THR A 88 11.63 6.69 -0.35
C THR A 88 12.02 5.82 0.83
N PRO A 89 13.26 5.26 0.89
CA PRO A 89 13.71 4.61 2.11
C PRO A 89 13.50 5.58 3.28
N PRO A 90 13.04 5.12 4.45
CA PRO A 90 12.96 5.99 5.62
C PRO A 90 14.35 6.57 5.82
N ALA A 91 14.48 7.87 5.60
CA ALA A 91 15.77 8.54 5.69
C ALA A 91 16.40 8.18 7.05
N PRO A 92 17.67 7.76 7.11
CA PRO A 92 18.37 7.72 8.38
C PRO A 92 18.37 9.16 8.91
N ALA A 93 17.56 9.41 9.94
CA ALA A 93 17.44 10.74 10.50
C ALA A 93 18.82 11.19 11.03
N PRO A 94 19.24 12.43 10.76
CA PRO A 94 20.47 12.98 11.28
C PRO A 94 20.46 12.95 12.81
N PHE A 95 21.63 12.60 13.35
CA PHE A 95 22.05 12.79 14.73
C PHE A 95 21.53 14.10 15.36
N GLY A 96 21.27 14.05 16.66
CA GLY A 96 21.28 15.23 17.52
C GLY A 96 19.93 15.49 18.18
N LEU A 97 19.80 15.05 19.43
CA LEU A 97 18.76 15.52 20.31
C LEU A 97 19.13 16.93 20.78
N ASP A 98 18.73 17.95 20.03
CA ASP A 98 18.75 19.34 20.51
C ASP A 98 17.38 19.66 21.15
N SER A 99 17.42 20.04 22.42
CA SER A 99 16.31 20.14 23.38
C SER A 99 15.20 21.18 23.07
N ASP A 100 15.13 21.76 21.87
CA ASP A 100 14.22 22.88 21.57
C ASP A 100 13.00 22.53 20.70
N THR A 101 12.84 21.28 20.25
CA THR A 101 11.67 20.81 19.46
C THR A 101 10.61 20.08 20.32
N ASN A 102 10.45 20.45 21.60
CA ASN A 102 9.63 19.67 22.55
C ASN A 102 8.10 19.98 22.48
N ASP A 103 7.70 21.20 22.09
CA ASP A 103 6.28 21.61 22.15
C ASP A 103 5.36 20.99 21.07
N ASN A 104 5.91 20.57 19.94
CA ASN A 104 5.13 19.97 18.84
C ASN A 104 5.24 18.44 18.76
N LEU A 105 6.17 17.82 19.48
CA LEU A 105 6.29 16.36 19.60
C LEU A 105 4.97 15.69 20.05
N PRO A 106 4.27 16.15 21.12
CA PRO A 106 3.03 15.52 21.55
C PRO A 106 1.89 15.62 20.52
N LYS A 107 1.83 16.70 19.74
CA LYS A 107 0.87 16.88 18.66
C LYS A 107 1.16 15.96 17.48
N LEU A 108 2.42 15.89 17.07
CA LEU A 108 2.87 15.08 15.94
C LEU A 108 2.64 13.59 16.20
N VAL A 109 3.04 13.11 17.38
CA VAL A 109 2.81 11.72 17.82
C VAL A 109 1.32 11.40 17.83
N PHE A 110 0.48 12.33 18.30
CA PHE A 110 -0.97 12.15 18.30
C PHE A 110 -1.55 12.09 16.88
N ASP A 111 -1.12 12.96 15.97
CA ASP A 111 -1.58 12.95 14.57
C ASP A 111 -1.20 11.64 13.86
N LEU A 112 0.04 11.18 14.05
CA LEU A 112 0.52 9.91 13.50
C LEU A 112 -0.27 8.71 14.03
N ALA A 113 -0.54 8.67 15.33
CA ALA A 113 -1.30 7.57 15.94
C ALA A 113 -2.79 7.61 15.56
N PHE A 114 -3.44 8.78 15.69
CA PHE A 114 -4.90 8.89 15.61
C PHE A 114 -5.43 9.23 14.21
N ARG A 115 -4.69 10.00 13.39
CA ARG A 115 -5.12 10.37 12.03
C ARG A 115 -4.52 9.48 10.95
N GLN A 116 -3.29 9.02 11.16
CA GLN A 116 -2.58 8.19 10.19
C GLN A 116 -2.61 6.69 10.56
N GLY A 117 -3.08 6.35 11.76
CA GLY A 117 -3.30 4.96 12.18
C GLY A 117 -2.02 4.17 12.45
N TYR A 118 -0.88 4.85 12.67
CA TYR A 118 0.37 4.18 12.97
C TYR A 118 0.35 3.55 14.37
N THR A 119 0.99 2.39 14.50
CA THR A 119 1.23 1.76 15.80
C THR A 119 2.29 2.56 16.57
N PRO A 120 2.25 2.57 17.92
CA PRO A 120 3.26 3.29 18.71
C PRO A 120 4.69 2.80 18.45
N ASP A 121 4.85 1.54 18.07
CA ASP A 121 6.13 0.94 17.69
C ASP A 121 6.64 1.51 16.35
N ALA A 122 5.76 1.59 15.33
CA ALA A 122 6.11 2.23 14.06
C ALA A 122 6.41 3.72 14.22
N ILE A 123 5.74 4.40 15.17
CA ILE A 123 6.02 5.80 15.50
C ILE A 123 7.39 5.93 16.19
N ALA A 124 7.73 5.02 17.10
CA ALA A 124 9.03 4.96 17.76
C ALA A 124 10.17 4.78 16.75
N GLU A 125 10.01 3.87 15.79
CA GLU A 125 10.97 3.70 14.70
C GLU A 125 11.06 4.92 13.79
N ARG A 126 9.92 5.54 13.44
CA ARG A 126 9.84 6.73 12.59
C ARG A 126 10.49 7.96 13.22
N LEU A 127 10.25 8.16 14.51
CA LEU A 127 10.75 9.31 15.26
C LEU A 127 12.10 9.03 15.94
N GLN A 128 12.60 7.79 15.86
CA GLN A 128 13.83 7.33 16.52
C GLN A 128 13.83 7.64 18.03
N ILE A 129 12.65 7.59 18.65
CA ILE A 129 12.45 7.76 20.10
C ILE A 129 11.95 6.44 20.69
N PRO A 130 12.27 6.11 21.94
CA PRO A 130 11.77 4.89 22.55
C PRO A 130 10.24 4.94 22.69
N CYS A 131 9.59 3.77 22.60
CA CYS A 131 8.13 3.65 22.81
C CYS A 131 7.64 4.32 24.10
N SER A 132 8.50 4.35 25.14
CA SER A 132 8.25 5.07 26.39
C SER A 132 7.97 6.56 26.19
N ASP A 133 8.73 7.23 25.33
CA ASP A 133 8.56 8.65 25.03
C ASP A 133 7.38 8.90 24.09
N VAL A 134 7.10 7.99 23.16
CA VAL A 134 5.88 8.01 22.33
C VAL A 134 4.63 8.01 23.22
N LEU A 135 4.53 7.04 24.14
CA LEU A 135 3.40 6.92 25.06
C LEU A 135 3.29 8.12 26.00
N LYS A 136 4.44 8.65 26.47
CA LYS A 136 4.49 9.85 27.30
C LYS A 136 4.01 11.10 26.55
N ALA A 137 4.35 11.23 25.27
CA ALA A 137 3.91 12.32 24.40
C ALA A 137 2.40 12.26 24.15
N ILE A 138 1.86 11.07 23.86
CA ILE A 138 0.40 10.85 23.71
C ILE A 138 -0.34 11.23 24.99
N ARG A 139 0.15 10.73 26.14
CA ARG A 139 -0.46 11.00 27.45
C ARG A 139 -0.43 12.48 27.81
N THR A 140 0.67 13.17 27.52
CA THR A 140 0.81 14.62 27.72
C THR A 140 -0.19 15.39 26.86
N HIS A 141 -0.31 15.02 25.58
CA HIS A 141 -1.26 15.64 24.66
C HIS A 141 -2.72 15.43 25.13
N LEU A 142 -3.10 14.19 25.45
CA LEU A 142 -4.45 13.84 25.93
C LEU A 142 -4.80 14.53 27.25
N SER A 143 -3.84 14.67 28.16
CA SER A 143 -4.07 15.37 29.44
C SER A 143 -4.33 16.86 29.23
N SER A 144 -3.78 17.46 28.18
CA SER A 144 -4.07 18.85 27.80
C SER A 144 -5.53 19.03 27.35
N PHE A 145 -6.12 18.05 26.65
CA PHE A 145 -7.54 18.10 26.26
C PHE A 145 -8.50 17.96 27.43
N ARG A 146 -8.12 17.23 28.48
CA ARG A 146 -9.01 16.97 29.63
C ARG A 146 -9.07 18.14 30.63
N LYS A 147 -8.20 19.14 30.50
CA LYS A 147 -8.11 20.29 31.41
C LYS A 147 -8.85 21.53 30.89
N ARG A 148 -9.66 21.38 29.84
CA ARG A 148 -10.59 22.40 29.33
C ARG A 148 -12.03 21.98 29.59
#